data_AF-A0AAE4MCR0-F1
#
_entry.id   AF-A0AAE4MCR0-F1
#
_cell.length_a   1.000
_cell.length_b   1.000
_cell.length_c   1.000
_cell.angle_alpha   90.00
_cell.angle_beta   90.00
_cell.angle_gamma   90.00
#
_symmetry.space_group_name_H-M   'P 1'
#
loop_
_entity.id
_entity.type
_entity.pdbx_description
1 polymer ?
#
loop_
_entity_poly.entity_id
_entity_poly.type
_entity_poly.pdbx_seq_one_letter_code
_entity_poly.pdbx_strand_id
1 'polypeptide(L)' 'MRWYLYPDLASRERLLGLVVEEKLTVREIAERLGCGKTSVVSALRNHRIARPYVADVPEEVRRKLRMF' A
#
# COMPACT_ATOMS: atom_id res chain seq x y z
N MET A 1 -5.65 -14.06 5.01
CA MET A 1 -6.12 -13.40 3.77
C MET A 1 -5.52 -14.08 2.55
N ARG A 2 -6.31 -14.31 1.50
CA ARG A 2 -5.86 -14.97 0.26
C ARG A 2 -5.47 -13.93 -0.79
N TRP A 3 -4.41 -13.16 -0.53
CA TRP A 3 -3.93 -12.12 -1.45
C TRP A 3 -3.41 -12.69 -2.78
N TYR A 4 -2.98 -13.97 -2.79
CA TYR A 4 -2.59 -14.71 -3.99
C TYR A 4 -3.72 -14.99 -4.98
N LEU A 5 -4.98 -14.75 -4.61
CA LEU A 5 -6.11 -14.81 -5.54
C LEU A 5 -6.18 -13.59 -6.47
N TYR A 6 -5.45 -12.52 -6.14
CA TYR A 6 -5.39 -11.31 -6.93
C TYR A 6 -4.07 -11.29 -7.69
N PRO A 7 -4.06 -11.44 -9.02
CA PRO A 7 -2.84 -11.56 -9.80
C PRO A 7 -1.99 -10.27 -9.78
N ASP A 8 -2.59 -9.13 -9.45
CA ASP A 8 -1.92 -7.85 -9.22
C ASP A 8 -1.24 -7.75 -7.86
N LEU A 9 -1.79 -8.39 -6.82
CA LEU A 9 -1.15 -8.47 -5.50
C LEU A 9 -0.11 -9.59 -5.43
N ALA A 10 -0.27 -10.66 -6.23
CA ALA A 10 0.65 -11.78 -6.29
C ALA A 10 1.93 -11.44 -7.07
N SER A 11 1.85 -10.47 -7.99
CA SER A 11 3.02 -9.97 -8.73
C SER A 11 3.63 -8.79 -7.98
N ARG A 12 4.87 -8.97 -7.52
CA ARG A 12 5.64 -7.91 -6.88
C ARG A 12 5.77 -6.67 -7.76
N GLU A 13 6.01 -6.86 -9.05
CA GLU A 13 6.23 -5.75 -10.00
C GLU A 13 4.96 -4.93 -10.19
N ARG A 14 3.81 -5.60 -10.34
CA ARG A 14 2.52 -4.90 -10.46
C ARG A 14 2.16 -4.15 -9.18
N LEU A 15 2.33 -4.80 -8.03
CA LEU A 15 2.10 -4.16 -6.74
C LEU A 15 3.04 -2.97 -6.51
N LEU A 16 4.29 -3.05 -7.01
CA LEU A 16 5.23 -1.95 -6.95
C LEU A 16 4.82 -0.80 -7.87
N GLY A 17 4.41 -1.07 -9.12
CA GLY A 17 3.93 -0.05 -10.05
C GLY A 17 2.72 0.72 -9.50
N LEU A 18 1.76 0.02 -8.90
CA LEU A 18 0.60 0.62 -8.25
C LEU A 18 0.99 1.60 -7.12
N VAL A 19 2.02 1.26 -6.34
CA VAL A 19 2.46 2.05 -5.18
C VAL A 19 3.44 3.16 -5.58
N VAL A 20 4.30 2.92 -6.57
CA VAL A 20 5.41 3.82 -6.95
C VAL A 20 5.03 4.72 -8.12
N GLU A 21 4.49 4.13 -9.20
CA GLU A 21 4.12 4.87 -10.41
C GLU A 21 2.77 5.55 -10.22
N GLU A 22 1.75 4.80 -9.77
CA GLU A 22 0.40 5.34 -9.59
C GLU A 22 0.19 6.00 -8.20
N LYS A 23 1.17 5.86 -7.29
CA LYS A 23 1.15 6.43 -5.92
C LYS A 23 -0.12 6.12 -5.14
N LEU A 24 -0.76 4.99 -5.43
CA LEU A 24 -2.02 4.62 -4.80
C LEU A 24 -1.79 4.18 -3.36
N THR A 25 -2.69 4.62 -2.49
CA THR A 25 -2.74 4.15 -1.11
C THR A 25 -3.27 2.72 -1.04
N VAL A 26 -3.03 2.04 0.08
CA VAL A 26 -3.60 0.71 0.37
C VAL A 26 -5.11 0.68 0.21
N ARG A 27 -5.81 1.79 0.54
CA ARG A 27 -7.26 1.89 0.37
C ARG A 27 -7.63 1.93 -1.12
N GLU A 28 -6.97 2.77 -1.90
CA GLU A 28 -7.24 2.88 -3.33
C GLU A 28 -6.88 1.59 -4.09
N ILE A 29 -5.77 0.94 -3.73
CA ILE A 29 -5.40 -0.38 -4.28
C ILE A 29 -6.46 -1.42 -3.92
N ALA A 30 -6.95 -1.40 -2.68
CA ALA A 30 -8.01 -2.29 -2.23
C ALA A 30 -9.32 -2.07 -3.01
N GLU A 31 -9.74 -0.81 -3.17
CA GLU A 31 -10.94 -0.43 -3.92
C GLU A 31 -10.81 -0.79 -5.41
N ARG A 32 -9.66 -0.49 -6.02
CA ARG A 32 -9.37 -0.74 -7.44
C ARG A 32 -9.32 -2.23 -7.78
N LEU A 33 -8.76 -3.04 -6.88
CA LEU A 33 -8.67 -4.50 -7.06
C LEU A 33 -9.87 -5.25 -6.48
N GLY A 34 -10.86 -4.55 -5.91
CA GLY A 34 -12.02 -5.17 -5.26
C GLY A 34 -11.64 -6.09 -4.09
N CYS A 35 -10.50 -5.83 -3.44
CA CYS A 35 -9.93 -6.69 -2.41
C CYS A 35 -9.93 -6.03 -1.03
N GLY A 36 -9.81 -6.82 0.03
CA GLY A 36 -9.69 -6.27 1.38
C GLY A 36 -8.36 -5.56 1.63
N LYS A 37 -8.36 -4.43 2.34
CA LYS A 37 -7.14 -3.69 2.76
C LYS A 37 -6.08 -4.60 3.40
N THR A 38 -6.51 -5.55 4.20
CA THR A 38 -5.67 -6.57 4.85
C THR A 38 -5.00 -7.52 3.86
N SER A 39 -5.62 -7.81 2.72
CA SER A 39 -4.98 -8.56 1.63
C SER A 39 -3.83 -7.76 1.01
N VAL A 40 -4.05 -6.47 0.73
CA VAL A 40 -3.02 -5.57 0.20
C VAL A 40 -1.85 -5.43 1.18
N VAL A 41 -2.12 -5.19 2.47
CA VAL A 41 -1.07 -5.10 3.51
C VAL A 41 -0.28 -6.39 3.63
N SER A 42 -0.95 -7.54 3.60
CA SER A 42 -0.29 -8.85 3.67
C SER A 42 0.60 -9.08 2.44
N ALA A 43 0.14 -8.72 1.25
CA ALA A 43 0.90 -8.82 0.02
C ALA A 43 2.14 -7.91 0.03
N LEU A 44 2.00 -6.64 0.43
CA LEU A 44 3.11 -5.70 0.56
C LEU A 44 4.20 -6.22 1.51
N ARG A 45 3.77 -6.73 2.68
CA ARG A 45 4.67 -7.36 3.66
C ARG A 45 5.35 -8.61 3.08
N ASN A 46 4.59 -9.46 2.39
CA ASN A 46 5.11 -10.70 1.81
C ASN A 46 6.14 -10.44 0.69
N HIS A 47 5.86 -9.47 -0.18
CA HIS A 47 6.75 -9.07 -1.27
C HIS A 47 7.92 -8.19 -0.82
N ARG A 48 8.07 -7.97 0.51
CA ARG A 48 9.08 -7.08 1.11
C ARG A 48 9.11 -5.71 0.44
N ILE A 49 7.95 -5.24 -0.01
CA ILE A 49 7.79 -3.88 -0.52
C ILE A 49 7.74 -3.02 0.74
N ALA A 50 8.90 -2.46 1.09
CA ALA A 50 9.00 -1.53 2.20
C ALA A 50 7.99 -0.42 1.93
N ARG A 51 6.98 -0.32 2.78
CA ARG A 51 6.15 0.87 2.81
C ARG A 51 7.12 2.02 3.07
N PRO A 52 7.13 3.11 2.29
CA PRO A 52 7.27 4.38 2.96
C PRO A 52 6.07 4.38 3.93
N TYR A 53 6.34 4.25 5.22
CA TYR A 53 5.35 4.34 6.28
C TYR A 53 4.80 5.77 6.28
N VAL A 54 3.94 6.04 5.31
CA VAL A 54 3.18 7.26 5.09
C VAL A 54 1.90 6.79 4.42
N ALA A 55 1.15 5.98 5.16
CA ALA A 55 -0.27 6.23 5.07
C ALA A 55 -0.46 7.64 5.64
N ASP A 56 -1.07 8.52 4.85
CA ASP A 56 -2.07 9.42 5.42
C ASP A 56 -1.57 10.27 6.60
N VAL A 57 -0.49 11.03 6.38
CA VAL A 57 -0.19 12.15 7.27
C VAL A 57 -0.72 13.39 6.54
N PRO A 58 -1.89 13.93 6.93
CA PRO A 58 -2.28 15.27 6.53
C PRO A 58 -1.11 16.22 6.77
N GLU A 59 -0.87 17.17 5.88
CA GLU A 59 0.34 18.00 5.92
C GLU A 59 0.56 18.70 7.28
N GLU A 60 -0.54 18.92 8.02
CA GLU A 60 -0.59 19.37 9.41
C GLU A 60 0.10 18.44 10.43
N VAL A 61 -0.08 17.13 10.31
CA VAL A 61 0.49 16.14 11.24
C VAL A 61 1.99 15.95 10.96
N ARG A 62 2.43 16.16 9.71
CA ARG A 62 3.87 16.14 9.33
C ARG A 62 4.64 17.31 9.96
N ARG A 63 4.01 18.47 10.14
CA ARG A 63 4.66 19.62 10.80
C ARG A 63 4.88 19.39 12.30
N LYS A 64 3.94 18.76 13.00
CA LYS A 64 4.05 18.51 14.45
C LYS A 64 5.10 17.46 14.82
N LEU A 65 5.36 16.48 13.96
CA LEU A 65 6.39 15.46 14.20
C LEU A 65 7.84 15.97 14.07
N ARG A 66 8.06 17.21 13.61
CA ARG A 66 9.40 17.82 13.45
C ARG A 66 9.84 18.67 14.65
N MET A 67 9.03 18.74 15.70
CA MET A 67 9.28 19.58 16.89
C MET A 67 9.39 18.77 18.20
N PHE A 68 9.69 17.48 18.11
CA PHE A 68 10.08 16.63 19.22
C PHE A 68 11.37 15.89 18.89
#